data_AF-A0AAR2KAB9-F1
#
_entry.id   AF-A0AAR2KAB9-F1
#
_cell.length_a   1.000
_cell.length_b   1.000
_cell.length_c   1.000
_cell.angle_alpha   90.00
_cell.angle_beta   90.00
_cell.angle_gamma   90.00
#
_symmetry.space_group_name_H-M   'P 1'
#
loop_
_entity.id
_entity.type
_entity.pdbx_description
1 polymer ?
#
loop_
_entity_poly.entity_id
_entity_poly.type
_entity_poly.pdbx_seq_one_letter_code
_entity_poly.pdbx_strand_id
1 'polypeptide(L)'
;MDEEPERAKRWEGGYERTWEVLKEDESGSLRATVEDILFQAKRKRVFESHGQVRLGMMRHLYVVIDSSRTMEDQDLKPNRLTSTLKLMEYFVEEYFDQNPISQVILLSQKSKISTKIRQ
;
A
#
# COMPACT_ATOMS: atom_id res chain seq x y z
N MET A 1 42.07 -23.53 28.90
CA MET A 1 40.99 -24.50 28.66
C MET A 1 40.00 -23.72 27.84
N ASP A 2 40.16 -23.80 26.52
CA ASP A 2 39.37 -23.01 25.58
C ASP A 2 37.96 -23.62 25.53
N GLU A 3 36.98 -22.92 26.11
CA GLU A 3 35.58 -23.26 25.96
C GLU A 3 35.16 -22.98 24.52
N GLU A 4 35.11 -24.03 23.71
CA GLU A 4 34.54 -24.00 22.37
C GLU A 4 33.05 -23.65 22.51
N PRO A 5 32.54 -22.59 21.84
CA PRO A 5 31.16 -22.17 22.01
C PRO A 5 30.25 -23.30 21.51
N GLU A 6 29.35 -23.76 22.39
CA GLU A 6 28.34 -24.77 22.04
C GLU A 6 27.71 -24.39 20.70
N ARG A 7 27.92 -25.24 19.70
CA ARG A 7 27.37 -25.06 18.36
C ARG A 7 25.86 -25.25 18.45
N ALA A 8 25.15 -24.14 18.70
CA ALA A 8 23.69 -24.09 18.76
C ALA A 8 23.08 -24.89 17.59
N LYS A 9 22.02 -25.65 17.88
CA LYS A 9 21.48 -26.61 16.91
C LYS A 9 21.04 -25.84 15.66
N ARG A 10 21.21 -26.44 14.48
CA ARG A 10 21.01 -25.79 13.16
C ARG A 10 19.60 -25.19 12.92
N TRP A 11 18.62 -25.53 13.77
CA TRP A 11 17.25 -24.96 13.78
C TRP A 11 17.07 -23.83 14.81
N GLU A 12 17.95 -23.71 15.81
CA GLU A 12 18.07 -22.52 16.68
C GLU A 12 18.80 -21.38 15.96
N GLY A 13 19.66 -21.70 14.97
CA GLY A 13 20.34 -20.72 14.11
C GLY A 13 19.54 -20.27 12.88
N GLY A 14 18.29 -20.70 12.72
CA GLY A 14 17.47 -20.45 11.52
C GLY A 14 16.68 -19.14 11.54
N TYR A 15 16.65 -18.44 12.68
CA TYR A 15 16.13 -17.08 12.74
C TYR A 15 17.32 -16.16 12.53
N GLU A 16 17.65 -15.87 11.26
CA GLU A 16 18.51 -14.72 10.96
C GLU A 16 17.84 -13.49 11.58
N ARG A 17 18.38 -13.06 12.71
CA ARG A 17 17.93 -11.88 13.42
C ARG A 17 18.33 -10.70 12.55
N THR A 18 17.46 -10.31 11.62
CA THR A 18 17.69 -9.20 10.68
C THR A 18 18.01 -7.90 11.41
N TRP A 19 17.62 -7.77 12.68
CA TRP A 19 18.01 -6.68 13.58
C TRP A 19 19.49 -6.71 14.04
N GLU A 20 20.21 -7.84 13.94
CA GLU A 20 21.65 -7.93 14.25
C GLU A 20 22.53 -7.38 13.11
N VAL A 21 21.99 -7.27 11.89
CA VAL A 21 22.69 -6.71 10.71
C VAL A 21 22.66 -5.17 10.74
N LEU A 22 21.78 -4.57 11.55
CA LEU A 22 21.81 -3.15 11.89
C LEU A 22 22.98 -2.88 12.84
N LYS A 23 24.16 -2.64 12.25
CA LYS A 23 25.38 -2.27 12.97
C LYS A 23 25.62 -0.76 12.85
N GLU A 24 25.88 -0.12 13.98
CA GLU A 24 26.32 1.28 14.04
C GLU A 24 27.76 1.42 13.49
N ASP A 25 28.03 2.53 12.81
CA ASP A 25 29.39 2.90 12.40
C ASP A 25 30.22 3.47 13.56
N GLU A 26 31.51 3.77 13.33
CA GLU A 26 32.42 4.36 14.35
C GLU A 26 31.96 5.73 14.87
N SER A 27 30.97 6.36 14.23
CA SER A 27 30.35 7.61 14.69
C SER A 27 29.09 7.40 15.54
N GLY A 28 28.68 6.14 15.75
CA GLY A 28 27.44 5.77 16.45
C GLY A 28 26.19 5.94 15.59
N SER A 29 26.32 6.00 14.25
CA SER A 29 25.19 6.15 13.34
C SER A 29 24.72 4.80 12.82
N LEU A 30 23.43 4.48 13.03
CA LEU A 30 22.77 3.32 12.44
C LEU A 30 22.73 3.47 10.91
N ARG A 31 22.93 2.37 10.18
CA ARG A 31 22.72 2.24 8.71
C ARG A 31 21.30 2.56 8.20
N ALA A 32 20.48 3.27 8.98
CA ALA A 32 19.15 3.76 8.61
C ALA A 32 19.17 4.59 7.31
N THR A 33 20.29 5.26 7.00
CA THR A 33 20.41 6.12 5.82
C THR A 33 20.27 5.37 4.50
N VAL A 34 20.72 4.11 4.39
CA VAL A 34 20.63 3.37 3.12
C VAL A 34 19.20 2.90 2.84
N GLU A 35 18.48 2.47 3.87
CA GLU A 35 17.06 2.11 3.75
C GLU A 35 16.20 3.33 3.42
N ASP A 36 16.49 4.48 4.05
CA ASP A 36 15.81 5.74 3.75
C ASP A 36 16.07 6.22 2.32
N ILE A 37 17.33 6.15 1.86
CA ILE A 37 17.70 6.49 0.48
C ILE A 37 17.00 5.53 -0.50
N LEU A 38 16.96 4.23 -0.20
CA LEU A 38 16.29 3.25 -1.04
C LEU A 38 14.77 3.46 -1.06
N PHE A 39 14.17 3.79 0.08
CA PHE A 39 12.74 4.09 0.20
C PHE A 39 12.37 5.38 -0.55
N GLN A 40 13.19 6.43 -0.43
CA GLN A 40 13.05 7.67 -1.20
C GLN A 40 13.20 7.41 -2.71
N ALA A 41 14.17 6.60 -3.13
CA ALA A 41 14.36 6.22 -4.53
C ALA A 41 13.17 5.43 -5.09
N LYS A 42 12.61 4.49 -4.29
CA LYS A 42 11.38 3.76 -4.65
C LYS A 42 10.20 4.71 -4.82
N ARG A 43 10.00 5.66 -3.88
CA ARG A 43 8.94 6.68 -3.98
C ARG A 43 9.09 7.55 -5.23
N LYS A 44 10.31 8.00 -5.54
CA LYS A 44 10.58 8.87 -6.69
C LYS A 44 10.20 8.22 -8.03
N ARG A 45 10.45 6.91 -8.18
CA ARG A 45 10.06 6.13 -9.38
C ARG A 45 8.55 6.04 -9.58
N VAL A 46 7.74 6.11 -8.52
CA VAL A 46 6.27 6.06 -8.63
C VAL A 46 5.71 7.36 -9.24
N PHE A 47 6.38 8.49 -9.04
CA PHE A 47 5.98 9.79 -9.59
C PHE A 47 6.42 10.00 -11.04
N GLU A 48 7.27 9.13 -11.58
CA GLU A 48 7.66 9.15 -12.99
C GLU A 48 6.60 8.42 -13.82
N SER A 49 5.47 9.08 -14.10
CA SER A 49 4.51 8.61 -15.09
C SER A 49 4.29 9.67 -16.18
N HIS A 50 4.08 9.15 -17.39
CA HIS A 50 4.53 9.73 -18.65
C HIS A 50 3.74 10.94 -19.15
N GLY A 51 4.40 11.77 -19.98
CA GLY A 51 3.76 12.82 -20.76
C GLY A 51 2.65 12.23 -21.64
N GLN A 52 1.40 12.43 -21.21
CA GLN A 52 0.25 11.80 -21.83
C GLN A 52 -0.41 12.76 -22.83
N VAL A 53 -0.63 12.23 -24.04
CA VAL A 53 -1.30 12.89 -25.16
C VAL A 53 -2.72 13.28 -24.75
N ARG A 54 -3.18 14.48 -25.16
CA ARG A 54 -4.48 15.10 -24.78
C ARG A 54 -5.71 14.32 -25.28
N LEU A 55 -5.97 13.13 -24.72
CA LEU A 55 -7.18 12.34 -24.93
C LEU A 55 -7.87 12.08 -23.58
N GLY A 56 -9.20 11.90 -23.60
CA GLY A 56 -9.98 11.54 -22.41
C GLY A 56 -10.52 12.71 -21.59
N MET A 57 -10.99 13.78 -22.25
CA MET A 57 -11.64 14.92 -21.57
C MET A 57 -12.93 14.49 -20.85
N MET A 58 -13.78 13.70 -21.52
CA MET A 58 -14.99 13.11 -20.92
C MET A 58 -14.74 11.64 -20.57
N ARG A 59 -14.97 11.26 -19.31
CA ARG A 59 -14.77 9.90 -18.81
C ARG A 59 -16.03 9.41 -18.10
N HIS A 60 -16.42 8.16 -18.38
CA HIS A 60 -17.45 7.45 -17.63
C HIS A 60 -16.77 6.35 -16.80
N LEU A 61 -16.47 6.66 -15.55
CA LEU A 61 -15.76 5.75 -14.64
C LEU A 61 -16.77 4.87 -13.90
N TYR A 62 -16.53 3.57 -13.91
CA TYR A 62 -17.28 2.60 -13.11
C TYR A 62 -16.37 2.05 -12.04
N VAL A 63 -16.75 2.25 -10.78
CA VAL A 63 -16.03 1.72 -9.62
C VAL A 63 -16.87 0.60 -9.03
N VAL A 64 -16.30 -0.59 -8.95
CA VAL A 64 -16.94 -1.75 -8.30
C VAL A 64 -16.22 -2.03 -7.00
N ILE A 65 -16.95 -1.88 -5.90
CA ILE A 65 -16.47 -2.11 -4.54
C ILE A 65 -16.94 -3.48 -4.08
N ASP A 66 -15.98 -4.35 -3.74
CA ASP A 66 -16.30 -5.62 -3.11
C ASP A 66 -16.84 -5.37 -1.70
N SER A 67 -17.92 -6.06 -1.35
CA SER A 67 -18.52 -6.06 -0.01
C SER A 67 -18.72 -7.49 0.49
N SER A 68 -17.80 -8.38 0.10
CA SER A 68 -17.68 -9.74 0.61
C SER A 68 -17.13 -9.79 2.04
N ARG A 69 -17.17 -10.98 2.66
CA ARG A 69 -16.66 -11.21 4.02
C ARG A 69 -15.16 -10.92 4.16
N THR A 70 -14.40 -11.04 3.08
CA THR A 70 -12.95 -10.73 3.05
C THR A 70 -12.67 -9.26 3.35
N MET A 71 -13.66 -8.38 3.21
CA MET A 71 -13.52 -6.96 3.52
C MET A 71 -13.63 -6.64 5.02
N GLU A 72 -14.00 -7.62 5.84
CA GLU A 72 -14.05 -7.52 7.31
C GLU A 72 -12.66 -7.72 7.96
N ASP A 73 -11.69 -8.26 7.22
CA ASP A 73 -10.32 -8.49 7.70
C ASP A 73 -9.63 -7.17 8.12
N GLN A 74 -8.78 -7.25 9.14
CA GLN A 74 -8.08 -6.11 9.75
C GLN A 74 -6.64 -5.89 9.24
N ASP A 75 -6.37 -6.26 7.99
CA ASP A 75 -5.07 -5.98 7.33
C ASP A 75 -4.83 -4.48 7.22
N LEU A 76 -5.91 -3.73 7.00
CA LEU A 76 -5.97 -2.28 7.09
C LEU A 76 -6.88 -1.91 8.27
N LYS A 77 -6.57 -0.81 8.95
CA LYS A 77 -7.33 -0.37 10.13
C LYS A 77 -8.51 0.53 9.75
N PRO A 78 -9.71 0.34 10.33
CA PRO A 78 -10.10 -0.76 11.24
C PRO A 78 -10.39 -2.09 10.51
N ASN A 79 -10.86 -2.04 9.27
CA ASN A 79 -10.99 -3.18 8.35
C ASN A 79 -10.82 -2.70 6.91
N ARG A 80 -10.64 -3.63 5.97
CA ARG A 80 -10.42 -3.30 4.54
C ARG A 80 -11.57 -2.47 3.95
N LEU A 81 -12.83 -2.74 4.31
CA LEU A 81 -13.99 -2.00 3.78
C LEU A 81 -13.96 -0.53 4.18
N THR A 82 -13.80 -0.25 5.47
CA THR A 82 -13.78 1.12 6.00
C THR A 82 -12.60 1.90 5.43
N SER A 83 -11.42 1.28 5.35
CA SER A 83 -10.25 1.93 4.74
C SER A 83 -10.49 2.25 3.26
N THR A 84 -11.10 1.33 2.52
CA THR A 84 -11.41 1.52 1.09
C THR A 84 -12.44 2.63 0.88
N LEU A 85 -13.53 2.66 1.66
CA LEU A 85 -14.57 3.68 1.53
C LEU A 85 -14.05 5.07 1.87
N LYS A 86 -13.20 5.20 2.89
CA LYS A 86 -12.60 6.48 3.28
C LYS A 86 -11.68 7.03 2.18
N LEU A 87 -10.89 6.16 1.54
CA LEU A 87 -10.07 6.56 0.40
C LEU A 87 -10.92 6.84 -0.85
N MET A 88 -12.05 6.15 -1.01
CA MET A 88 -12.98 6.37 -2.11
C MET A 88 -13.62 7.76 -2.04
N GLU A 89 -13.97 8.22 -0.83
CA GLU A 89 -14.49 9.58 -0.62
C GLU A 89 -13.50 10.65 -1.13
N TYR A 90 -12.25 10.54 -0.68
CA TYR A 90 -11.17 11.44 -1.14
C TYR A 90 -10.92 11.31 -2.65
N PHE A 91 -10.92 10.08 -3.17
CA PHE A 91 -10.74 9.82 -4.60
C PHE A 91 -11.83 10.50 -5.44
N VAL A 92 -13.10 10.42 -5.03
CA VAL A 92 -14.21 11.04 -5.79
C VAL A 92 -14.05 12.56 -5.82
N GLU A 93 -13.70 13.18 -4.69
CA GLU A 93 -13.45 14.62 -4.60
C GLU A 93 -12.29 15.05 -5.52
N GLU A 94 -11.12 14.42 -5.39
CA GLU A 94 -9.94 14.72 -6.20
C GLU A 94 -10.16 14.42 -7.69
N TYR A 95 -10.90 13.35 -8.00
CA TYR A 95 -11.21 12.98 -9.37
C TYR A 95 -12.06 14.04 -10.07
N PHE A 96 -13.09 14.58 -9.40
CA PHE A 96 -13.94 15.63 -9.97
C PHE A 96 -13.24 16.99 -10.05
N ASP A 97 -12.34 17.30 -9.10
CA ASP A 97 -11.51 18.50 -9.17
C ASP A 97 -10.62 18.51 -10.43
N GLN A 98 -10.02 17.36 -10.76
CA GLN A 98 -9.20 17.22 -11.96
C GLN A 98 -10.00 16.96 -13.25
N ASN A 99 -11.24 16.43 -13.15
CA ASN A 99 -12.04 16.00 -14.30
C ASN A 99 -13.52 16.42 -14.18
N PRO A 100 -13.84 17.73 -14.24
CA PRO A 100 -15.17 18.26 -13.90
C PRO A 100 -16.33 17.80 -14.82
N ILE A 101 -16.02 17.34 -16.03
CA ILE A 101 -17.02 16.89 -17.02
C ILE A 101 -17.20 15.36 -17.07
N SER A 102 -16.55 14.64 -16.14
CA SER A 102 -16.64 13.19 -16.06
C SER A 102 -17.86 12.74 -15.28
N GLN A 103 -18.19 11.45 -15.38
CA GLN A 103 -19.23 10.79 -14.59
C GLN A 103 -18.61 9.62 -13.84
N VAL A 104 -18.99 9.44 -12.58
CA VAL A 104 -18.55 8.30 -11.74
C VAL A 104 -19.77 7.49 -11.34
N ILE A 105 -19.69 6.17 -11.48
CA ILE A 105 -20.74 5.24 -11.10
C ILE A 105 -20.17 4.28 -10.06
N LEU A 106 -20.73 4.32 -8.85
CA LEU A 106 -20.35 3.41 -7.78
C LEU A 106 -21.27 2.18 -7.77
N LEU A 107 -20.66 1.01 -7.78
CA LEU A 107 -21.33 -0.29 -7.70
C LEU A 107 -20.80 -1.02 -6.47
N SER A 108 -21.68 -1.42 -5.56
CA SER A 108 -21.30 -2.32 -4.47
C SER A 108 -21.75 -3.73 -4.81
N GLN A 109 -20.85 -4.69 -4.66
CA GLN A 109 -21.14 -6.11 -4.85
C GLN A 109 -21.28 -6.78 -3.48
N LYS A 110 -22.52 -7.07 -3.09
CA LYS A 110 -22.83 -7.79 -1.86
C LYS A 110 -23.71 -9.00 -2.19
N SER A 111 -23.32 -10.18 -1.70
CA SER A 111 -24.12 -11.41 -1.86
C SER A 111 -24.49 -11.74 -3.32
N LYS A 112 -23.54 -11.54 -4.26
CA LYS A 112 -23.73 -11.73 -5.72
C LYS A 112 -24.75 -10.80 -6.39
N ILE A 113 -25.22 -9.78 -5.67
CA ILE A 113 -26.10 -8.73 -6.17
C ILE A 113 -25.28 -7.45 -6.29
N SER A 114 -25.47 -6.73 -7.39
CA SER A 114 -24.84 -5.44 -7.64
C SER A 114 -25.86 -4.31 -7.43
N THR A 115 -25.55 -3.39 -6.51
CA THR A 115 -26.36 -2.19 -6.28
C THR A 115 -25.67 -0.99 -6.90
N LYS A 116 -26.37 -0.29 -7.81
CA LYS A 116 -25.89 0.95 -8.44
C LYS A 116 -26.26 2.17 -7.62
N ILE A 117 -25.25 2.92 -7.19
CA ILE A 117 -25.40 4.22 -6.53
C ILE A 117 -24.97 5.27 -7.57
N ARG A 118 -25.86 6.22 -7.87
CA ARG A 118 -25.58 7.33 -8.78
C ARG A 118 -25.36 8.60 -7.95
N GLN A 119 -24.30 9.33 -8.26
CA GLN A 119 -24.06 10.69 -7.80
C GLN A 119 -23.83 11.56 -9.03
#